data_AF-A0A7V5RAN7-F1
#
_entry.id   AF-A0A7V5RAN7-F1
#
_cell.length_a   1.000
_cell.length_b   1.000
_cell.length_c   1.000
_cell.angle_alpha   90.00
_cell.angle_beta   90.00
_cell.angle_gamma   90.00
#
_symmetry.space_group_name_H-M   'P 1'
#
loop_
_entity.id
_entity.type
_entity.pdbx_description
1 polymer ?
#
loop_
_entity_poly.entity_id
_entity_poly.type
_entity_poly.pdbx_seq_one_letter_code
_entity_poly.pdbx_strand_id
1 'polypeptide(L)' 'MRLAAGGGDDVFMTETMAALLEEQGRLDDALVIYKYLADASPGDERLRRSVERVMALACRGGKSGRRAGE' A
#
# COMPACT_ATOMS: atom_id res chain seq x y z
N MET A 1 -1.29 -19.85 3.14
CA MET A 1 0.14 -19.70 2.82
C MET A 1 0.74 -18.74 3.85
N ARG A 2 1.69 -19.19 4.68
CA ARG A 2 2.29 -18.40 5.77
C ARG A 2 3.79 -18.33 5.51
N LEU A 3 4.30 -17.16 5.17
CA LEU A 3 5.74 -16.91 5.12
C LEU A 3 6.17 -16.48 6.53
N ALA A 4 7.21 -17.15 7.02
CA ALA A 4 7.67 -17.11 8.39
C ALA A 4 8.20 -15.73 8.79
N ALA A 5 7.85 -15.26 9.99
CA ALA A 5 8.55 -14.18 10.66
C ALA A 5 9.49 -14.79 11.69
N GLY A 6 10.78 -14.57 11.49
CA GLY A 6 11.82 -14.81 12.48
C GLY A 6 12.13 -13.51 13.21
N GLY A 7 11.55 -13.36 14.39
CA GLY A 7 12.06 -12.61 15.54
C GLY A 7 12.68 -11.22 15.33
N GLY A 8 11.87 -10.20 15.54
CA GLY A 8 12.28 -8.93 16.14
C GLY A 8 11.32 -7.80 15.77
N ASP A 9 10.26 -7.60 16.56
CA ASP A 9 9.26 -6.53 16.33
C ASP A 9 8.77 -6.47 14.86
N ASP A 10 8.64 -7.64 14.22
CA ASP A 10 8.25 -7.74 12.81
C ASP A 10 6.78 -7.37 12.68
N VAL A 11 6.50 -6.11 12.40
CA VAL A 11 5.17 -5.67 11.98
C VAL A 11 4.80 -6.49 10.75
N PHE A 12 3.88 -7.44 10.92
CA PHE A 12 3.36 -8.26 9.83
C PHE A 12 2.58 -7.37 8.87
N MET A 13 3.25 -6.97 7.79
CA MET A 13 2.63 -6.29 6.66
C MET A 13 1.75 -7.31 5.92
N THR A 14 0.45 -7.05 5.84
CA THR A 14 -0.52 -7.95 5.20
C THR A 14 -1.34 -7.21 4.15
N GLU A 15 -1.83 -7.94 3.15
CA GLU A 15 -2.72 -7.39 2.12
C GLU A 15 -3.98 -6.79 2.77
N THR A 16 -4.51 -7.42 3.82
CA THR A 16 -5.66 -6.92 4.58
C THR A 16 -5.38 -5.56 5.22
N MET A 17 -4.18 -5.35 5.77
CA MET A 17 -3.81 -4.04 6.34
C MET A 17 -3.71 -2.97 5.25
N ALA A 18 -3.13 -3.30 4.09
CA ALA A 18 -3.08 -2.39 2.95
C ALA A 18 -4.47 -2.01 2.44
N ALA A 19 -5.38 -2.98 2.32
CA ALA A 19 -6.77 -2.74 1.91
C ALA A 19 -7.53 -1.87 2.92
N LEU A 20 -7.32 -2.08 4.22
CA LEU A 20 -7.94 -1.26 5.26
C LEU A 20 -7.47 0.20 5.20
N LEU A 21 -6.17 0.42 4.94
CA LEU A 21 -5.62 1.76 4.76
C LEU A 21 -6.14 2.43 3.48
N GLU A 22 -6.30 1.67 2.40
CA GLU A 22 -6.94 2.14 1.16
C GLU A 22 -8.38 2.62 1.42
N GLU A 23 -9.18 1.85 2.16
CA GLU A 23 -10.56 2.20 2.53
C GLU A 23 -10.62 3.46 3.40
N GLN A 24 -9.65 3.66 4.29
CA GLN A 24 -9.52 4.87 5.11
C GLN A 24 -9.00 6.09 4.33
N GLY A 25 -8.70 5.94 3.03
CA GLY A 25 -8.11 7.00 2.20
C GLY A 25 -6.64 7.28 2.50
N ARG A 26 -5.98 6.45 3.31
CA ARG A 26 -4.54 6.52 3.63
C ARG A 26 -3.72 5.85 2.53
N LEU A 27 -3.82 6.42 1.32
CA LEU A 27 -3.29 5.81 0.11
C LEU A 27 -1.77 5.71 0.10
N ASP A 28 -1.05 6.66 0.69
CA ASP A 28 0.42 6.60 0.80
C ASP A 28 0.88 5.42 1.66
N ASP A 29 0.25 5.21 2.82
CA ASP A 29 0.56 4.08 3.71
C ASP A 29 0.19 2.74 3.05
N ALA A 30 -0.99 2.66 2.42
CA ALA A 30 -1.42 1.48 1.67
C ALA A 30 -0.42 1.12 0.55
N LEU A 31 0.08 2.14 -0.17
CA LEU A 31 1.02 1.95 -1.27
C LEU A 31 2.35 1.38 -0.79
N VAL A 32 2.85 1.81 0.37
CA VAL A 32 4.09 1.27 0.97
C VAL A 32 3.94 -0.23 1.23
N ILE A 33 2.82 -0.64 1.83
CA ILE A 33 2.57 -2.05 2.14
C ILE A 33 2.41 -2.88 0.87
N TYR A 34 1.61 -2.44 -0.10
CA TYR A 34 1.44 -3.17 -1.36
C TYR A 34 2.75 -3.33 -2.13
N LYS A 35 3.63 -2.31 -2.12
CA LYS A 35 4.97 -2.40 -2.73
C LYS A 35 5.85 -3.43 -2.02
N TYR A 36 5.88 -3.40 -0.69
CA TYR A 36 6.64 -4.38 0.10
C TYR A 36 6.19 -5.82 -0.21
N LEU A 37 4.88 -6.05 -0.25
CA LEU A 37 4.32 -7.37 -0.55
C LEU A 37 4.61 -7.80 -1.99
N ALA A 38 4.52 -6.87 -2.96
CA ALA A 38 4.81 -7.15 -4.37
C ALA A 38 6.30 -7.47 -4.59
N ASP A 39 7.21 -6.81 -3.87
CA ASP A 39 8.64 -7.08 -3.91
C ASP A 39 8.98 -8.45 -3.31
N ALA A 40 8.33 -8.80 -2.19
CA ALA A 40 8.44 -10.11 -1.57
C ALA A 40 7.80 -11.24 -2.40
N SER A 41 6.86 -10.92 -3.28
CA SER A 41 6.11 -11.87 -4.12
C SER A 41 6.04 -11.40 -5.58
N PRO A 42 7.16 -11.40 -6.33
CA PRO A 42 7.23 -10.80 -7.68
C PRO A 42 6.35 -11.50 -8.73
N GLY A 43 5.87 -12.72 -8.45
CA GLY A 43 4.92 -13.45 -9.31
C GLY A 43 3.45 -13.16 -9.01
N ASP A 44 3.14 -12.39 -7.96
CA ASP A 44 1.77 -12.14 -7.55
C ASP A 44 1.20 -10.89 -8.25
N GLU A 45 0.62 -11.14 -9.42
CA GLU A 45 0.05 -10.11 -10.29
C GLU A 45 -1.05 -9.29 -9.59
N ARG A 46 -1.70 -9.84 -8.55
CA ARG A 46 -2.72 -9.13 -7.77
C ARG A 46 -2.11 -7.95 -7.01
N LEU A 47 -0.96 -8.18 -6.37
CA LEU A 47 -0.25 -7.15 -5.62
C LEU A 47 0.26 -6.06 -6.56
N ARG A 48 0.78 -6.44 -7.72
CA ARG A 48 1.23 -5.49 -8.76
C ARG A 48 0.09 -4.58 -9.23
N ARG A 49 -1.07 -5.15 -9.54
CA ARG A 49 -2.27 -4.38 -9.91
C ARG A 49 -2.77 -3.49 -8.79
N SER A 50 -2.69 -3.93 -7.54
CA SER A 50 -3.04 -3.11 -6.38
C SER A 50 -2.11 -1.91 -6.23
N VAL A 51 -0.79 -2.07 -6.42
CA VAL A 51 0.17 -0.95 -6.44
C VAL A 51 -0.21 0.08 -7.51
N GLU A 52 -0.46 -0.36 -8.75
CA GLU A 52 -0.82 0.52 -9.86
C GLU A 52 -2.11 1.29 -9.58
N ARG A 53 -3.14 0.60 -9.07
CA ARG A 53 -4.43 1.21 -8.73
C ARG A 53 -4.30 2.26 -7.63
N VAL A 54 -3.65 1.91 -6.52
CA VAL A 54 -3.47 2.81 -5.37
C VAL A 54 -2.62 4.02 -5.75
N MET A 55 -1.56 3.84 -6.55
CA MET A 55 -0.77 4.94 -7.08
C MET A 55 -1.62 5.90 -7.94
N ALA A 56 -2.50 5.37 -8.79
CA ALA A 56 -3.39 6.18 -9.59
C ALA A 56 -4.39 6.98 -8.72
N LEU A 57 -4.90 6.38 -7.65
CA LEU A 57 -5.79 7.04 -6.68
C LEU A 57 -5.04 8.13 -5.91
N ALA A 58 -3.82 7.87 -5.44
CA ALA A 58 -3.00 8.84 -4.70
C ALA A 58 -2.66 10.07 -5.57
N CYS A 59 -2.28 9.86 -6.84
CA CYS A 59 -2.05 10.93 -7.81
C CYS A 59 -3.31 11.76 -8.11
N ARG A 60 -4.50 11.16 -8.05
CA ARG A 60 -5.79 11.86 -8.24
C ARG A 60 -6.16 12.69 -7.01
N GLY A 61 -5.93 12.19 -5.80
CA GLY A 61 -6.19 12.89 -4.54
C GLY A 61 -5.26 14.09 -4.29
N GLY A 62 -4.00 14.01 -4.73
CA GLY A 62 -3.00 15.08 -4.56
C GLY A 62 -3.26 16.37 -5.34
N LYS A 63 -4.23 16.40 -6.26
CA LYS A 63 -4.62 17.63 -6.98
C LYS A 63 -5.58 18.54 -6.20
N SER A 64 -6.12 18.09 -5.06
CA SER A 64 -7.08 18.88 -4.25
C SER A 64 -6.45 19.65 -3.08
N GLY A 65 -5.15 19.53 -2.81
CA GLY A 65 -4.51 20.07 -1.59
C GLY A 65 -3.44 21.15 -1.78
N ARG A 66 -3.16 21.61 -3.01
CA ARG A 66 -2.13 22.64 -3.29
C ARG A 66 -2.68 23.98 -3.80
N ARG A 67 -3.86 24.39 -3.32
CA ARG A 67 -4.37 25.77 -3.44
C ARG A 67 -5.16 26.16 -2.19
N ALA A 68 -4.49 26.71 -1.19
CA ALA A 68 -4.94 27.82 -0.35
C ALA A 68 -4.08 27.88 0.94
N GLY A 69 -3.49 29.06 1.19
CA GLY A 69 -2.76 29.43 2.40
C GLY A 69 -1.25 29.36 2.21
N GLU A 70 -0.48 30.45 2.20
CA GLU A 70 -0.72 31.88 2.47
C GLU A 70 0.21 32.72 1.57
#